data_AF-A0A8T3LTY6-F1
#
_entry.id   AF-A0A8T3LTY6-F1
#
_cell.length_a   1.000
_cell.length_b   1.000
_cell.length_c   1.000
_cell.angle_alpha   90.00
_cell.angle_beta   90.00
_cell.angle_gamma   90.00
#
_symmetry.space_group_name_H-M   'P 1'
#
loop_
_entity.id
_entity.type
_entity.pdbx_description
1 polymer ?
#
loop_
_entity_poly.entity_id
_entity_poly.type
_entity_poly.pdbx_seq_one_letter_code
_entity_poly.pdbx_strand_id
1 'polypeptide(L)'
;MSFRRGRGRPPHPDLLTPAEWQVLDWVRHGVGRAEVARRRGTSVDAVKYHLANISDKLGVRGRELRHWPGVPSTSLMSQRRTDSVMTSSTTPRLGAIGQVSLSIRDVDRAERFYDRVLGLPHVFTFGDLAFFDAAGTRLYLHRKKEAEWRPGSILYFLVDDIHATQDEMSGRGVRFTGAPHVIYTDDATGTEEWMTFFEDGEGNTLALMSRVLPET
;
A
#
# COMPACT_ATOMS: atom_id res chain seq x y z
N MET A 1 -22.72 14.27 52.97
CA MET A 1 -23.29 13.68 51.73
C MET A 1 -22.18 12.96 50.98
N SER A 2 -22.30 11.64 50.85
CA SER A 2 -21.30 10.79 50.19
C SER A 2 -21.57 10.73 48.68
N PHE A 3 -20.66 11.26 47.87
CA PHE A 3 -20.70 11.07 46.41
C PHE A 3 -20.33 9.62 46.10
N ARG A 4 -21.32 8.78 45.79
CA ARG A 4 -21.09 7.46 45.20
C ARG A 4 -20.38 7.66 43.86
N ARG A 5 -19.06 7.43 43.82
CA ARG A 5 -18.32 7.25 42.55
C ARG A 5 -18.94 6.04 41.85
N GLY A 6 -19.60 6.27 40.72
CA GLY A 6 -20.13 5.19 39.88
C GLY A 6 -19.00 4.21 39.54
N ARG A 7 -19.23 2.91 39.74
CA ARG A 7 -18.33 1.86 39.27
C ARG A 7 -18.34 1.87 37.74
N GLY A 8 -17.20 2.19 37.14
CA GLY A 8 -17.02 2.19 35.69
C GLY A 8 -15.70 2.83 35.29
N ARG A 9 -15.14 2.39 34.16
CA ARG A 9 -13.97 3.06 33.55
C ARG A 9 -14.33 4.52 33.28
N PRO A 10 -13.43 5.49 33.54
CA PRO A 10 -13.68 6.89 33.20
C PRO A 10 -14.18 7.01 31.75
N PRO A 11 -15.11 7.93 31.46
CA PRO A 11 -15.62 8.14 30.11
C PRO A 11 -14.44 8.40 29.18
N HIS A 12 -14.32 7.57 28.14
CA HIS A 12 -13.27 7.73 27.14
C HIS A 12 -13.62 8.95 26.26
N PRO A 13 -12.66 9.82 25.90
CA PRO A 13 -12.92 11.04 25.14
C PRO A 13 -13.37 10.79 23.70
N ASP A 14 -13.28 9.54 23.24
CA ASP A 14 -13.74 9.10 21.92
C ASP A 14 -15.01 8.24 22.04
N LEU A 15 -15.82 8.21 20.98
CA LEU A 15 -17.09 7.47 20.91
C LEU A 15 -16.90 5.97 21.17
N LEU A 16 -15.78 5.42 20.69
CA LEU A 16 -15.37 4.03 20.95
C LEU A 16 -14.15 4.00 21.86
N THR A 17 -14.11 3.00 22.74
CA THR A 17 -12.92 2.71 23.54
C THR A 17 -11.83 2.05 22.68
N PRO A 18 -10.55 2.05 23.10
CA PRO A 18 -9.47 1.43 22.32
C PRO A 18 -9.70 -0.06 22.02
N ALA A 19 -10.34 -0.78 22.94
CA ALA A 19 -10.70 -2.19 22.74
C ALA A 19 -11.83 -2.38 21.70
N GLU A 20 -12.77 -1.43 21.63
CA GLU A 20 -13.83 -1.44 20.62
C GLU A 20 -13.31 -1.06 19.24
N TRP A 21 -12.41 -0.08 19.16
CA TRP A 21 -11.67 0.24 17.94
C TRP A 21 -10.91 -0.98 17.40
N GLN A 22 -10.18 -1.68 18.27
CA GLN A 22 -9.45 -2.89 17.87
C GLN A 22 -10.37 -3.98 17.30
N VAL A 23 -11.54 -4.21 17.90
CA VAL A 23 -12.53 -5.18 17.40
C VAL A 23 -13.10 -4.72 16.05
N LEU A 24 -13.45 -3.44 15.93
CA LEU A 24 -13.99 -2.86 14.69
C LEU A 24 -13.01 -2.97 13.53
N ASP A 25 -11.72 -2.67 13.76
CA ASP A 25 -10.69 -2.73 12.72
C ASP A 25 -10.50 -4.14 12.18
N TRP A 26 -10.54 -5.16 13.04
CA TRP A 26 -10.44 -6.54 12.56
C TRP A 26 -11.66 -6.96 11.72
N VAL A 27 -12.86 -6.52 12.10
CA VAL A 27 -14.06 -6.75 11.28
C VAL A 27 -13.97 -6.02 9.94
N ARG A 28 -13.43 -4.80 9.90
CA ARG A 28 -13.17 -4.05 8.64
C ARG A 28 -12.22 -4.81 7.72
N HIS A 29 -11.19 -5.44 8.29
CA HIS A 29 -10.25 -6.32 7.58
C HIS A 29 -10.83 -7.70 7.24
N GLY A 30 -12.12 -7.94 7.46
CA GLY A 30 -12.78 -9.20 7.09
C GLY A 30 -12.44 -10.37 8.00
N VAL A 31 -11.82 -10.13 9.16
CA VAL A 31 -11.51 -11.17 10.13
C VAL A 31 -12.81 -11.70 10.76
N GLY A 32 -13.02 -13.02 10.68
CA GLY A 32 -14.19 -13.68 11.25
C GLY A 32 -14.22 -13.64 12.78
N ARG A 33 -15.42 -13.64 13.38
CA ARG A 33 -15.62 -13.49 14.84
C ARG A 33 -14.86 -14.51 15.70
N ALA A 34 -14.73 -15.75 15.22
CA ALA A 34 -13.97 -16.80 15.91
C ALA A 34 -12.47 -16.46 15.99
N GLU A 35 -11.91 -15.94 14.91
CA GLU A 35 -10.52 -15.49 14.86
C GLU A 35 -10.30 -14.22 15.68
N VAL A 36 -11.29 -13.31 15.69
CA VAL A 36 -11.28 -12.14 16.59
C VAL A 36 -11.22 -12.57 18.05
N ALA A 37 -12.06 -13.55 18.42
CA ALA A 37 -12.11 -14.09 19.78
C ALA A 37 -10.77 -14.73 20.17
N ARG A 38 -10.21 -15.57 19.30
CA ARG A 38 -8.93 -16.27 19.51
C ARG A 38 -7.79 -15.30 19.78
N ARG A 39 -7.58 -14.32 18.90
CA ARG A 39 -6.45 -13.38 19.02
C ARG A 39 -6.61 -12.39 20.19
N ARG A 40 -7.83 -12.14 20.67
CA ARG A 40 -8.07 -11.33 21.89
C ARG A 40 -8.02 -12.15 23.19
N GLY A 41 -7.98 -13.48 23.10
CA GLY A 41 -8.12 -14.35 24.27
C GLY A 41 -9.50 -14.24 24.94
N THR A 42 -10.57 -14.03 24.16
CA THR A 42 -11.95 -13.88 24.65
C THR A 42 -12.90 -14.89 24.01
N SER A 43 -14.16 -14.96 24.44
CA SER A 43 -15.17 -15.81 23.80
C SER A 43 -15.77 -15.17 22.54
N VAL A 44 -16.38 -15.99 21.67
CA VAL A 44 -17.10 -15.50 20.49
C VAL A 44 -18.30 -14.64 20.88
N ASP A 45 -18.98 -14.97 21.98
CA ASP A 45 -20.11 -14.17 22.46
C ASP A 45 -19.66 -12.82 23.03
N ALA A 46 -18.48 -12.74 23.64
CA ALA A 46 -17.89 -11.46 24.01
C ALA A 46 -17.63 -10.58 22.77
N VAL A 47 -17.18 -11.17 21.65
CA VAL A 47 -17.03 -10.45 20.38
C VAL A 47 -18.39 -9.99 19.84
N LYS A 48 -19.43 -10.84 19.86
CA LYS A 48 -20.79 -10.45 19.45
C LYS A 48 -21.31 -9.27 20.29
N TYR A 49 -21.10 -9.33 21.60
CA TYR A 49 -21.47 -8.26 22.53
C TYR A 49 -20.76 -6.94 22.18
N HIS A 50 -19.44 -6.97 21.95
CA HIS A 50 -18.70 -5.80 21.50
C HIS A 50 -19.28 -5.23 20.20
N LEU A 51 -19.57 -6.06 19.21
CA LEU A 51 -20.11 -5.60 17.93
C LEU A 51 -21.51 -4.97 18.07
N ALA A 52 -22.38 -5.54 18.91
CA ALA A 52 -23.68 -4.93 19.22
C ALA A 52 -23.50 -3.55 19.88
N ASN A 53 -22.64 -3.46 20.90
CA ASN A 53 -22.38 -2.20 21.60
C ASN A 53 -21.75 -1.13 20.68
N ILE A 54 -20.84 -1.54 19.79
CA ILE A 54 -20.26 -0.64 18.77
C ILE A 54 -21.36 -0.15 17.83
N SER A 55 -22.21 -1.05 17.33
CA SER A 55 -23.35 -0.67 16.49
C SER A 55 -24.26 0.36 17.15
N ASP A 56 -24.63 0.13 18.41
CA ASP A 56 -25.50 1.04 19.16
C ASP A 56 -24.83 2.41 19.36
N LYS A 57 -23.55 2.43 19.73
CA LYS A 57 -22.78 3.68 19.91
C LYS A 57 -22.62 4.48 18.63
N LEU A 58 -22.47 3.78 17.49
CA LEU A 58 -22.29 4.41 16.18
C LEU A 58 -23.61 4.73 15.47
N GLY A 59 -24.74 4.24 15.98
CA GLY A 59 -26.05 4.39 15.36
C GLY A 59 -26.17 3.68 14.01
N VAL A 60 -25.41 2.59 13.79
CA VAL A 60 -25.41 1.83 12.52
C VAL A 60 -25.69 0.35 12.74
N ARG A 61 -26.23 -0.31 11.71
CA ARG A 61 -26.55 -1.74 11.83
C ARG A 61 -25.27 -2.58 11.86
N GLY A 62 -25.30 -3.72 12.54
CA GLY A 62 -24.11 -4.60 12.68
C GLY A 62 -23.45 -5.01 11.37
N ARG A 63 -24.24 -5.15 10.29
CA ARG A 63 -23.73 -5.46 8.94
C ARG A 63 -23.02 -4.28 8.27
N GLU A 64 -23.31 -3.05 8.69
CA GLU A 64 -22.73 -1.82 8.15
C GLU A 64 -21.39 -1.48 8.81
N LEU A 65 -21.07 -2.07 9.97
CA LEU A 65 -19.82 -1.83 10.72
C LEU A 65 -18.56 -2.01 9.87
N ARG A 66 -18.55 -2.98 8.97
CA ARG A 66 -17.41 -3.23 8.06
C ARG A 66 -17.11 -2.02 7.16
N HIS A 67 -18.12 -1.24 6.82
CA HIS A 67 -18.04 -0.13 5.88
C HIS A 67 -18.23 1.24 6.55
N TRP A 68 -18.48 1.28 7.85
CA TRP A 68 -18.64 2.53 8.57
C TRP A 68 -17.32 3.34 8.51
N PRO A 69 -17.33 4.62 8.10
CA PRO A 69 -16.12 5.34 7.67
C PRO A 69 -15.40 6.11 8.79
N GLY A 70 -15.90 6.06 10.04
CA GLY A 70 -15.36 6.90 11.10
C GLY A 70 -13.96 6.46 11.56
N VAL A 71 -13.24 7.42 12.13
CA VAL A 71 -11.86 7.28 12.58
C VAL A 71 -11.75 7.70 14.06
N PRO A 72 -10.74 7.22 14.80
CA PRO A 72 -10.51 7.68 16.17
C PRO A 72 -10.34 9.20 16.22
N SER A 73 -10.90 9.84 17.24
CA SER A 73 -10.81 11.30 17.42
C SER A 73 -9.38 11.80 17.61
N THR A 74 -8.50 10.93 18.09
CA THR A 74 -7.05 11.19 18.24
C THR A 74 -6.28 11.07 16.93
N SER A 75 -6.89 10.63 15.83
CA SER A 75 -6.20 10.48 14.55
C SER A 75 -5.95 11.82 13.87
N LEU A 76 -4.81 11.95 13.18
CA LEU A 76 -4.51 13.13 12.35
C LEU A 76 -5.56 13.34 11.24
N MET A 77 -6.20 12.27 10.77
CA MET A 77 -7.30 12.36 9.81
C MET A 77 -8.52 13.05 10.41
N SER A 78 -8.83 12.79 11.68
CA SER A 78 -9.93 13.48 12.37
C SER A 78 -9.62 14.97 12.55
N GLN A 79 -8.38 15.32 12.91
CA GLN A 79 -7.93 16.71 13.06
C GLN A 79 -7.97 17.47 11.73
N ARG A 80 -7.49 16.86 10.63
CA ARG A 80 -7.55 17.48 9.30
C ARG A 80 -8.98 17.73 8.82
N ARG A 81 -9.92 16.83 9.16
CA ARG A 81 -11.34 17.01 8.80
C ARG A 81 -11.97 18.19 9.54
N THR A 82 -11.64 18.41 10.80
CA THR A 82 -12.17 19.58 11.54
C THR A 82 -11.63 20.89 11.00
N ASP A 83 -10.37 20.94 10.60
CA ASP A 83 -9.74 22.17 10.07
C ASP A 83 -10.26 22.52 8.66
N SER A 84 -10.59 21.52 7.83
CA SER A 84 -11.00 21.73 6.44
C SER A 84 -12.46 22.15 6.24
N VAL A 85 -13.31 22.07 7.29
CA VAL A 85 -14.77 22.29 7.19
C VAL A 85 -15.15 23.76 6.90
N MET A 86 -14.23 24.72 7.08
CA MET A 86 -14.50 26.14 6.76
C MET A 86 -14.29 26.51 5.27
N THR A 87 -13.80 25.60 4.42
CA THR A 87 -13.55 25.86 2.99
C THR A 87 -13.83 24.61 2.16
N SER A 88 -15.05 24.41 1.64
CA SER A 88 -15.25 23.27 0.71
C SER A 88 -16.36 23.48 -0.30
N SER A 89 -15.94 23.87 -1.51
CA SER A 89 -16.66 23.69 -2.77
C SER A 89 -15.83 22.92 -3.82
N THR A 90 -14.82 22.14 -3.39
CA THR A 90 -13.95 21.38 -4.31
C THR A 90 -14.31 19.90 -4.32
N THR A 91 -14.64 19.36 -5.50
CA THR A 91 -14.83 17.92 -5.74
C THR A 91 -13.53 17.16 -5.46
N PRO A 92 -13.55 16.07 -4.67
CA PRO A 92 -12.36 15.28 -4.41
C PRO A 92 -11.82 14.66 -5.70
N ARG A 93 -10.50 14.75 -5.90
CA ARG A 93 -9.76 14.11 -7.00
C ARG A 93 -8.67 13.21 -6.41
N LEU A 94 -8.33 12.13 -7.11
CA LEU A 94 -7.17 11.31 -6.77
C LEU A 94 -5.88 12.11 -7.03
N GLY A 95 -4.87 11.91 -6.18
CA GLY A 95 -3.54 12.48 -6.34
C GLY A 95 -2.59 11.55 -7.11
N ALA A 96 -1.28 11.77 -6.95
CA ALA A 96 -0.26 10.86 -7.45
C ALA A 96 -0.39 9.46 -6.84
N ILE A 97 0.14 8.45 -7.54
CA ILE A 97 0.25 7.08 -7.00
C ILE A 97 1.19 7.11 -5.80
N GLY A 98 0.70 6.69 -4.63
CA GLY A 98 1.52 6.66 -3.41
C GLY A 98 2.29 5.35 -3.24
N GLN A 99 1.76 4.23 -3.74
CA GLN A 99 2.36 2.91 -3.55
C GLN A 99 1.89 1.92 -4.63
N VAL A 100 2.80 1.05 -5.07
CA VAL A 100 2.53 -0.09 -5.95
C VAL A 100 2.95 -1.38 -5.25
N SER A 101 2.13 -2.43 -5.35
CA SER A 101 2.43 -3.74 -4.76
C SER A 101 2.95 -4.71 -5.81
N LEU A 102 4.05 -5.41 -5.52
CA LEU A 102 4.53 -6.54 -6.31
C LEU A 102 4.58 -7.81 -5.46
N SER A 103 4.20 -8.93 -6.07
CA SER A 103 4.30 -10.25 -5.46
C SER A 103 5.69 -10.79 -5.68
N ILE A 104 6.35 -11.23 -4.62
CA ILE A 104 7.66 -11.87 -4.68
C ILE A 104 7.58 -13.27 -4.08
N ARG A 105 8.55 -14.12 -4.39
CA ARG A 105 8.68 -15.48 -3.86
C ARG A 105 9.69 -15.55 -2.72
N ASP A 106 10.74 -14.73 -2.78
CA ASP A 106 11.82 -14.70 -1.80
C ASP A 106 12.23 -13.26 -1.46
N VAL A 107 12.11 -12.87 -0.18
CA VAL A 107 12.38 -11.49 0.27
C VAL A 107 13.84 -11.14 0.12
N ASP A 108 14.75 -12.02 0.51
CA ASP A 108 16.19 -11.72 0.50
C ASP A 108 16.72 -11.59 -0.93
N ARG A 109 16.24 -12.43 -1.85
CA ARG A 109 16.59 -12.35 -3.27
C ARG A 109 16.01 -11.08 -3.90
N ALA A 110 14.73 -10.80 -3.68
CA ALA A 110 14.11 -9.59 -4.19
C ALA A 110 14.78 -8.34 -3.63
N GLU A 111 15.07 -8.29 -2.33
CA GLU A 111 15.73 -7.14 -1.70
C GLU A 111 17.07 -6.84 -2.38
N ARG A 112 17.92 -7.86 -2.55
CA ARG A 112 19.21 -7.67 -3.24
C ARG A 112 19.04 -7.23 -4.69
N PHE A 113 18.03 -7.74 -5.40
CA PHE A 113 17.78 -7.36 -6.79
C PHE A 113 17.35 -5.88 -6.88
N TYR A 114 16.31 -5.49 -6.15
CA TYR A 114 15.77 -4.14 -6.20
C TYR A 114 16.75 -3.09 -5.62
N ASP A 115 17.54 -3.45 -4.60
CA ASP A 115 18.58 -2.59 -4.03
C ASP A 115 19.80 -2.49 -4.96
N ARG A 116 20.47 -3.62 -5.24
CA ARG A 116 21.82 -3.61 -5.84
C ARG A 116 21.82 -3.69 -7.35
N VAL A 117 20.80 -4.32 -7.94
CA VAL A 117 20.72 -4.47 -9.39
C VAL A 117 20.00 -3.27 -9.99
N LEU A 118 18.81 -2.93 -9.48
CA LEU A 118 18.06 -1.75 -9.93
C LEU A 118 18.58 -0.44 -9.34
N GLY A 119 19.28 -0.47 -8.21
CA GLY A 119 19.78 0.74 -7.56
C GLY A 119 18.71 1.55 -6.83
N LEU A 120 17.56 0.94 -6.50
CA LEU A 120 16.48 1.66 -5.84
C LEU A 120 16.80 1.84 -4.35
N PRO A 121 16.58 3.04 -3.78
CA PRO A 121 16.76 3.26 -2.34
C PRO A 121 15.88 2.32 -1.51
N HIS A 122 16.53 1.41 -0.77
CA HIS A 122 15.87 0.59 0.23
C HIS A 122 15.40 1.45 1.41
N VAL A 123 14.15 1.26 1.82
CA VAL A 123 13.56 1.99 2.94
C VAL A 123 13.62 1.15 4.21
N PHE A 124 13.05 -0.06 4.18
CA PHE A 124 13.17 -1.09 5.22
C PHE A 124 12.60 -2.44 4.76
N THR A 125 12.97 -3.49 5.49
CA THR A 125 12.40 -4.85 5.36
C THR A 125 11.84 -5.29 6.71
N PHE A 126 10.67 -5.94 6.69
CA PHE A 126 10.04 -6.47 7.90
C PHE A 126 9.30 -7.78 7.59
N GLY A 127 9.85 -8.89 8.08
CA GLY A 127 9.29 -10.22 7.85
C GLY A 127 9.21 -10.54 6.35
N ASP A 128 7.99 -10.76 5.85
CA ASP A 128 7.72 -11.12 4.46
C ASP A 128 7.62 -9.90 3.50
N LEU A 129 7.99 -8.71 3.96
CA LEU A 129 7.78 -7.44 3.27
C LEU A 129 9.09 -6.66 3.07
N ALA A 130 9.28 -6.09 1.89
CA ALA A 130 10.37 -5.13 1.62
C ALA A 130 9.82 -3.87 0.94
N PHE A 131 10.40 -2.72 1.26
CA PHE A 131 9.94 -1.41 0.79
C PHE A 131 11.09 -0.63 0.15
N PHE A 132 10.81 -0.07 -1.03
CA PHE A 132 11.75 0.74 -1.80
C PHE A 132 11.11 2.07 -2.20
N ASP A 133 11.93 3.11 -2.33
CA ASP A 133 11.53 4.37 -2.95
C ASP A 133 11.85 4.35 -4.44
N ALA A 134 10.84 4.64 -5.27
CA ALA A 134 10.98 4.85 -6.70
C ALA A 134 10.55 6.29 -7.01
N ALA A 135 11.44 7.24 -6.72
CA ALA A 135 11.23 8.68 -6.91
C ALA A 135 9.94 9.20 -6.24
N GLY A 136 9.74 8.85 -4.97
CA GLY A 136 8.56 9.22 -4.18
C GLY A 136 7.36 8.27 -4.31
N THR A 137 7.37 7.35 -5.27
CA THR A 137 6.40 6.24 -5.32
C THR A 137 6.96 5.05 -4.55
N ARG A 138 6.23 4.53 -3.55
CA ARG A 138 6.70 3.37 -2.81
C ARG A 138 6.48 2.07 -3.58
N LEU A 139 7.54 1.30 -3.81
CA LEU A 139 7.40 -0.10 -4.21
C LEU A 139 7.31 -0.97 -2.95
N TYR A 140 6.20 -1.68 -2.84
CA TYR A 140 5.88 -2.60 -1.76
C TYR A 140 5.98 -4.04 -2.26
N LEU A 141 7.05 -4.73 -1.88
CA LEU A 141 7.26 -6.13 -2.21
C LEU A 141 6.69 -7.00 -1.09
N HIS A 142 5.87 -7.99 -1.45
CA HIS A 142 5.24 -8.89 -0.49
C HIS A 142 5.44 -10.34 -0.92
N ARG A 143 6.10 -11.12 -0.07
CA ARG A 143 6.23 -12.56 -0.28
C ARG A 143 4.86 -13.23 -0.32
N LYS A 144 4.59 -13.94 -1.39
CA LYS A 144 3.41 -14.79 -1.54
C LYS A 144 3.80 -16.26 -1.54
N LYS A 145 2.93 -17.08 -0.96
CA LYS A 145 2.99 -18.53 -1.20
C LYS A 145 2.71 -18.79 -2.68
N GLU A 146 3.29 -19.84 -3.24
CA GLU A 146 3.17 -20.13 -4.69
C GLU A 146 1.71 -20.18 -5.17
N ALA A 147 0.79 -20.77 -4.38
CA ALA A 147 -0.63 -20.83 -4.72
C ALA A 147 -1.30 -19.45 -4.86
N GLU A 148 -0.81 -18.44 -4.15
CA GLU A 148 -1.30 -17.06 -4.14
C GLU A 148 -0.48 -16.11 -5.03
N TRP A 149 0.71 -16.55 -5.47
CA TRP A 149 1.60 -15.72 -6.26
C TRP A 149 1.01 -15.46 -7.65
N ARG A 150 0.97 -14.19 -8.05
CA ARG A 150 0.50 -13.75 -9.36
C ARG A 150 1.44 -12.63 -9.85
N PRO A 151 1.76 -12.58 -11.15
CA PRO A 151 2.55 -11.49 -11.69
C PRO A 151 1.82 -10.16 -11.51
N GLY A 152 2.57 -9.12 -11.17
CA GLY A 152 2.06 -7.75 -11.10
C GLY A 152 1.83 -7.14 -12.48
N SER A 153 1.35 -5.89 -12.50
CA SER A 153 1.44 -5.04 -13.69
C SER A 153 2.91 -4.75 -14.02
N ILE A 154 3.22 -4.60 -15.31
CA ILE A 154 4.57 -4.21 -15.75
C ILE A 154 4.84 -2.79 -15.27
N LEU A 155 5.98 -2.59 -14.61
CA LEU A 155 6.44 -1.27 -14.18
C LEU A 155 7.49 -0.76 -15.18
N TYR A 156 7.26 0.44 -15.69
CA TYR A 156 8.13 1.12 -16.63
C TYR A 156 8.94 2.16 -15.85
N PHE A 157 10.26 1.96 -15.80
CA PHE A 157 11.19 2.89 -15.18
C PHE A 157 11.72 3.84 -16.25
N LEU A 158 11.45 5.13 -16.07
CA LEU A 158 12.01 6.17 -16.91
C LEU A 158 13.52 6.31 -16.64
N VAL A 159 14.32 6.29 -17.70
CA VAL A 159 15.78 6.44 -17.64
C VAL A 159 16.24 7.40 -18.73
N ASP A 160 17.35 8.10 -18.49
CA ASP A 160 17.86 9.09 -19.43
C ASP A 160 18.44 8.40 -20.68
N ASP A 161 19.42 7.51 -20.49
CA ASP A 161 20.03 6.70 -21.56
C ASP A 161 19.68 5.22 -21.38
N ILE A 162 18.76 4.74 -22.22
CA ILE A 162 18.27 3.36 -22.15
C ILE A 162 19.33 2.34 -22.56
N HIS A 163 20.27 2.70 -23.44
CA HIS A 163 21.35 1.80 -23.86
C HIS A 163 22.38 1.65 -22.75
N ALA A 164 22.87 2.76 -22.20
CA ALA A 164 23.81 2.73 -21.08
C ALA A 164 23.23 2.02 -19.86
N THR A 165 21.96 2.28 -19.54
CA THR A 165 21.27 1.60 -18.43
C THR A 165 21.15 0.09 -18.67
N GLN A 166 20.76 -0.33 -19.89
CA GLN A 166 20.66 -1.74 -20.22
C GLN A 166 22.03 -2.44 -20.10
N ASP A 167 23.09 -1.82 -20.60
CA ASP A 167 24.45 -2.38 -20.57
C ASP A 167 24.95 -2.53 -19.12
N GLU A 168 24.76 -1.51 -18.28
CA GLU A 168 25.12 -1.58 -16.86
C GLU A 168 24.35 -2.67 -16.12
N MET A 169 23.03 -2.73 -16.30
CA MET A 169 22.18 -3.75 -15.67
C MET A 169 22.51 -5.16 -16.18
N SER A 170 22.84 -5.31 -17.46
CA SER A 170 23.29 -6.58 -18.04
C SER A 170 24.62 -7.01 -17.44
N GLY A 171 25.55 -6.07 -17.20
CA GLY A 171 26.81 -6.32 -16.48
C GLY A 171 26.60 -6.78 -15.03
N ARG A 172 25.47 -6.41 -14.40
CA ARG A 172 25.02 -6.88 -13.08
C ARG A 172 24.22 -8.20 -13.13
N GLY A 173 24.04 -8.78 -14.32
CA GLY A 173 23.41 -10.09 -14.53
C GLY A 173 21.93 -10.06 -14.88
N VAL A 174 21.35 -8.90 -15.19
CA VAL A 174 19.97 -8.81 -15.71
C VAL A 174 19.92 -9.41 -17.12
N ARG A 175 18.88 -10.21 -17.37
CA ARG A 175 18.58 -10.73 -18.70
C ARG A 175 17.41 -9.96 -19.30
N PHE A 176 17.71 -9.14 -20.30
CA PHE A 176 16.71 -8.44 -21.10
C PHE A 176 16.12 -9.38 -22.16
N THR A 177 14.85 -9.17 -22.50
CA THR A 177 14.15 -9.95 -23.53
C THR A 177 14.45 -9.46 -24.95
N GLY A 178 14.97 -8.25 -25.10
CA GLY A 178 15.37 -7.64 -26.36
C GLY A 178 16.28 -6.42 -26.14
N ALA A 179 16.80 -5.86 -27.21
CA ALA A 179 17.54 -4.60 -27.16
C ALA A 179 16.58 -3.39 -27.05
N PRO A 180 17.04 -2.22 -26.60
CA PRO A 180 16.24 -1.01 -26.63
C PRO A 180 15.91 -0.67 -28.08
N HIS A 181 14.66 -0.30 -28.33
CA HIS A 181 14.19 0.09 -29.64
C HIS A 181 13.08 1.14 -29.54
N VAL A 182 12.96 1.95 -30.58
CA VAL A 182 11.86 2.90 -30.74
C VAL A 182 10.54 2.14 -30.87
N ILE A 183 9.57 2.45 -30.01
CA ILE A 183 8.21 1.93 -30.11
C ILE A 183 7.26 2.94 -30.75
N TYR A 184 7.61 4.24 -30.71
CA TYR A 184 6.81 5.32 -31.25
C TYR A 184 7.68 6.56 -31.50
N THR A 185 7.39 7.28 -32.57
CA THR A 185 7.92 8.62 -32.84
C THR A 185 6.74 9.56 -33.03
N ASP A 186 6.75 10.68 -32.30
CA ASP A 186 5.72 11.70 -32.39
C ASP A 186 5.92 12.53 -33.67
N ASP A 187 4.96 12.47 -34.59
CA ASP A 187 5.04 13.15 -35.90
C ASP A 187 5.11 14.68 -35.80
N ALA A 188 4.61 15.28 -34.71
CA ALA A 188 4.57 16.73 -34.54
C ALA A 188 5.86 17.29 -33.91
N THR A 189 6.48 16.53 -33.02
CA THR A 189 7.63 16.96 -32.22
C THR A 189 8.93 16.26 -32.60
N GLY A 190 8.87 15.14 -33.31
CA GLY A 190 10.02 14.26 -33.58
C GLY A 190 10.49 13.48 -32.34
N THR A 191 9.77 13.53 -31.23
CA THR A 191 10.15 12.85 -29.98
C THR A 191 10.04 11.34 -30.15
N GLU A 192 11.10 10.60 -29.80
CA GLU A 192 11.10 9.14 -29.81
C GLU A 192 10.83 8.57 -28.42
N GLU A 193 10.00 7.53 -28.36
CA GLU A 193 9.75 6.71 -27.18
C GLU A 193 10.45 5.37 -27.35
N TRP A 194 11.35 5.05 -26.43
CA TRP A 194 12.17 3.85 -26.44
C TRP A 194 11.77 2.90 -25.31
N MET A 195 11.83 1.59 -25.56
CA MET A 195 11.57 0.58 -24.52
C MET A 195 12.45 -0.66 -24.64
N THR A 196 12.71 -1.30 -23.50
CA THR A 196 13.18 -2.69 -23.39
C THR A 196 12.63 -3.33 -22.12
N PHE A 197 12.53 -4.66 -22.09
CA PHE A 197 11.90 -5.42 -21.00
C PHE A 197 12.86 -6.44 -20.39
N PHE A 198 12.68 -6.74 -19.11
CA PHE A 198 13.46 -7.72 -18.36
C PHE A 198 12.62 -8.32 -17.21
N GLU A 199 13.12 -9.36 -16.55
CA GLU A 199 12.48 -9.92 -15.36
C GLU A 199 13.27 -9.67 -14.08
N ASP A 200 12.54 -9.56 -12.97
CA ASP A 200 13.10 -9.32 -11.63
C ASP A 200 13.63 -10.58 -10.92
N GLY A 201 13.53 -11.76 -11.57
CA GLY A 201 13.86 -13.05 -10.97
C GLY A 201 12.82 -13.58 -9.98
N GLU A 202 11.76 -12.81 -9.72
CA GLU A 202 10.57 -13.20 -8.97
C GLU A 202 9.40 -13.57 -9.90
N GLY A 203 9.58 -13.45 -11.22
CA GLY A 203 8.58 -13.71 -12.25
C GLY A 203 7.73 -12.47 -12.60
N ASN A 204 8.13 -11.28 -12.15
CA ASN A 204 7.52 -10.04 -12.63
C ASN A 204 8.33 -9.50 -13.82
N THR A 205 7.62 -9.08 -14.86
CA THR A 205 8.21 -8.33 -15.97
C THR A 205 8.29 -6.84 -15.61
N LEU A 206 9.46 -6.25 -15.82
CA LEU A 206 9.74 -4.83 -15.68
C LEU A 206 10.24 -4.28 -17.02
N ALA A 207 10.20 -2.95 -17.17
CA ALA A 207 10.64 -2.30 -18.40
C ALA A 207 11.47 -1.06 -18.10
N LEU A 208 12.44 -0.78 -18.97
CA LEU A 208 13.06 0.53 -19.09
C LEU A 208 12.33 1.30 -20.19
N MET A 209 12.17 2.60 -19.98
CA MET A 209 11.60 3.54 -20.93
C MET A 209 12.48 4.79 -21.00
N SER A 210 12.70 5.34 -22.19
CA SER A 210 13.34 6.64 -22.37
C SER A 210 12.59 7.45 -23.41
N ARG A 211 12.57 8.77 -23.22
CA ARG A 211 12.00 9.74 -24.17
C ARG A 211 13.13 10.61 -24.71
N VAL A 212 13.41 10.48 -25.99
CA VAL A 212 14.50 11.19 -26.66
C VAL A 212 13.93 12.31 -27.52
N LEU A 213 14.34 13.55 -27.25
CA LEU A 213 13.99 14.71 -28.05
C LEU A 213 14.93 14.80 -29.25
N PRO A 214 14.47 15.26 -30.43
CA PRO A 214 15.35 15.47 -31.57
C PRO A 214 16.41 16.55 -31.26
N GLU A 215 17.60 16.39 -31.85
CA GLU A 215 18.63 17.43 -31.79
C GLU A 215 18.09 18.76 -32.34
N THR A 216 18.37 19.85 -31.63
CA THR A 216 17.82 21.19 -31.91
C THR A 216 18.60 21.92 -33.00
#